data_AF-A0A846PNZ7-F1
#
_entry.id   AF-A0A846PNZ7-F1
#
_cell.length_a   1.000
_cell.length_b   1.000
_cell.length_c   1.000
_cell.angle_alpha   90.00
_cell.angle_beta   90.00
_cell.angle_gamma   90.00
#
_symmetry.space_group_name_H-M   'P 1'
#
loop_
_entity.id
_entity.type
_entity.pdbx_description
1 polymer ?
#
loop_
_entity_poly.entity_id
_entity_poly.type
_entity_poly.pdbx_seq_one_letter_code
_entity_poly.pdbx_strand_id
1 'polypeptide(L)'
;MNLKQFLKPDWRKIVLFLIFMFLFTLISVFTNPEDILSFILSWILGQPMVTIFFVQALLFGGIPQYLITDNFWILVGGISTQIYHYILSCLIVWIYDKMKKRKR
;
A
#
# COMPACT_ATOMS: atom_id res chain seq x y z
N MET A 1 2.35 21.64 9.54
CA MET A 1 0.99 21.22 9.15
C MET A 1 0.53 20.31 10.25
N ASN A 2 -0.62 20.59 10.88
CA ASN A 2 -1.15 19.71 11.92
C ASN A 2 -1.62 18.38 11.31
N LEU A 3 -1.61 17.30 12.09
CA LEU A 3 -1.97 15.96 11.62
C LEU A 3 -3.39 15.92 11.00
N LYS A 4 -4.33 16.69 11.57
CA LYS A 4 -5.68 16.91 11.01
C LYS A 4 -5.66 17.50 9.59
N GLN A 5 -4.76 18.45 9.31
CA GLN A 5 -4.64 19.04 7.98
C GLN A 5 -3.94 18.11 7.00
N PHE A 6 -2.99 17.31 7.49
CA PHE A 6 -2.29 16.31 6.68
C PHE A 6 -3.26 15.26 6.15
N LEU A 7 -4.14 14.74 7.01
CA LEU A 7 -5.17 13.75 6.66
C LEU A 7 -6.43 14.35 6.02
N LYS A 8 -6.51 15.68 5.85
CA LYS A 8 -7.68 16.28 5.20
C LYS A 8 -7.69 15.88 3.72
N PRO A 9 -8.79 15.33 3.18
CA PRO A 9 -8.88 15.02 1.77
C PRO A 9 -8.80 16.31 0.95
N ASP A 10 -7.80 16.39 0.07
CA ASP A 10 -7.62 17.44 -0.92
C ASP A 10 -7.64 16.81 -2.31
N TRP A 11 -8.18 17.49 -3.32
CA TRP A 11 -8.24 16.97 -4.69
C TRP A 11 -6.89 16.48 -5.22
N ARG A 12 -5.78 17.14 -4.87
CA ARG A 12 -4.42 16.70 -5.23
C ARG A 12 -4.06 15.32 -4.66
N LYS A 13 -4.43 15.06 -3.41
CA LYS A 13 -4.17 13.79 -2.73
C LYS A 13 -5.04 12.68 -3.32
N ILE A 14 -6.30 12.99 -3.66
CA ILE A 14 -7.24 12.06 -4.28
C ILE A 14 -6.74 11.64 -5.67
N VAL A 15 -6.31 12.62 -6.50
CA VAL A 15 -5.76 12.32 -7.83
C VAL A 15 -4.52 11.45 -7.75
N LEU A 16 -3.57 11.77 -6.85
CA LEU A 16 -2.38 10.94 -6.65
C LEU A 16 -2.75 9.53 -6.17
N PHE A 17 -3.71 9.41 -5.25
CA PHE A 17 -4.20 8.13 -4.77
C PHE A 17 -4.77 7.26 -5.89
N LEU A 18 -5.57 7.85 -6.79
CA LEU A 18 -6.12 7.14 -7.96
C LEU A 18 -5.02 6.74 -8.95
N ILE A 19 -4.05 7.62 -9.22
CA ILE A 19 -2.90 7.32 -10.07
C ILE A 19 -2.11 6.14 -9.51
N PHE A 20 -1.83 6.17 -8.21
CA PHE A 20 -1.16 5.06 -7.53
C PHE A 20 -1.97 3.78 -7.66
N MET A 21 -3.25 3.79 -7.28
CA MET A 21 -4.12 2.62 -7.37
C MET A 21 -4.10 2.01 -8.78
N PHE A 22 -4.16 2.84 -9.82
CA PHE A 22 -4.10 2.41 -11.22
C PHE A 22 -2.74 1.81 -11.59
N LEU A 23 -1.64 2.51 -11.28
CA LEU A 23 -0.28 2.03 -11.55
C LEU A 23 0.00 0.70 -10.84
N PHE A 24 -0.45 0.57 -9.59
CA PHE A 24 -0.27 -0.66 -8.81
C PHE A 24 -1.07 -1.82 -9.38
N THR A 25 -2.30 -1.56 -9.82
CA THR A 25 -3.11 -2.57 -10.52
C THR A 25 -2.39 -3.04 -11.78
N LEU A 26 -1.87 -2.11 -12.60
CA LEU A 26 -1.11 -2.46 -13.79
C LEU A 26 0.12 -3.32 -13.46
N ILE A 27 0.96 -2.88 -12.51
CA ILE A 27 2.17 -3.62 -12.13
C ILE A 27 1.82 -5.02 -11.63
N SER A 28 0.76 -5.17 -10.84
CA SER A 28 0.33 -6.48 -10.33
C SER A 28 -0.10 -7.46 -11.43
N VAL A 29 -0.65 -6.96 -12.54
CA VAL A 29 -1.03 -7.80 -13.69
C VAL A 29 0.18 -8.29 -14.47
N PHE A 30 1.28 -7.53 -14.49
CA PHE A 30 2.48 -7.84 -15.28
C PHE A 30 3.61 -8.50 -14.47
N THR A 31 3.46 -8.67 -13.16
CA THR A 31 4.50 -9.26 -12.31
C THR A 31 4.22 -10.74 -12.05
N ASN A 32 5.15 -11.60 -12.47
CA ASN A 32 5.10 -13.03 -12.14
C ASN A 32 5.51 -13.23 -10.67
N PRO A 33 4.69 -13.84 -9.82
CA PRO A 33 4.94 -13.92 -8.37
C PRO A 33 6.18 -14.74 -7.97
N GLU A 34 6.78 -15.48 -8.91
CA GLU A 34 7.93 -16.36 -8.66
C GLU A 34 9.28 -15.61 -8.65
N ASP A 35 9.34 -14.40 -9.22
CA ASP A 35 10.59 -13.64 -9.30
C ASP A 35 10.86 -12.84 -8.01
N ILE A 36 12.05 -12.99 -7.41
CA ILE A 36 12.44 -12.27 -6.17
C ILE A 36 12.32 -10.75 -6.33
N LEU A 37 12.67 -10.22 -7.51
CA LEU A 37 12.54 -8.79 -7.78
C LEU A 37 11.06 -8.36 -7.82
N SER A 38 10.19 -9.19 -8.39
CA SER A 38 8.75 -8.96 -8.40
C SER A 38 8.15 -9.05 -6.99
N PHE A 39 8.68 -9.93 -6.14
CA PHE A 39 8.32 -10.05 -4.75
C PHE A 39 8.69 -8.78 -3.97
N ILE A 40 9.93 -8.29 -4.13
CA ILE A 40 10.38 -7.04 -3.49
C ILE A 40 9.56 -5.85 -4.01
N LEU A 41 9.32 -5.78 -5.32
CA LEU A 41 8.51 -4.73 -5.92
C LEU A 41 7.09 -4.79 -5.36
N SER A 42 6.39 -5.93 -5.40
CA SER A 42 5.05 -6.06 -4.83
C SER A 42 4.99 -5.68 -3.35
N TRP A 43 6.04 -5.96 -2.57
CA TRP A 43 6.19 -5.51 -1.18
C TRP A 43 6.27 -3.99 -1.04
N ILE A 44 7.20 -3.34 -1.75
CA ILE A 44 7.42 -1.88 -1.71
C ILE A 44 6.19 -1.14 -2.24
N LEU A 45 5.57 -1.74 -3.25
CA LEU A 45 4.43 -1.23 -3.99
C LEU A 45 3.10 -1.53 -3.28
N GLY A 46 3.12 -2.02 -2.04
CA GLY A 46 1.95 -2.06 -1.19
C GLY A 46 0.99 -3.20 -1.51
N GLN A 47 1.50 -4.42 -1.70
CA GLN A 47 0.72 -5.65 -1.59
C GLN A 47 0.86 -6.22 -0.15
N PRO A 48 0.22 -5.62 0.89
CA PRO A 48 0.27 -6.12 2.25
C PRO A 48 -0.29 -7.53 2.38
N MET A 49 -1.07 -8.01 1.41
CA MET A 49 -1.46 -9.44 1.30
C MET A 49 -0.24 -10.35 1.41
N VAL A 50 0.78 -10.11 0.57
CA VAL A 50 1.97 -10.95 0.51
C VAL A 50 2.74 -10.87 1.84
N THR A 51 2.81 -9.69 2.45
CA THR A 51 3.46 -9.48 3.74
C THR A 51 2.71 -10.18 4.88
N ILE A 52 1.37 -10.11 4.89
CA ILE A 52 0.51 -10.74 5.88
C ILE A 52 0.63 -12.27 5.76
N PHE A 53 0.52 -12.82 4.55
CA PHE A 53 0.68 -14.25 4.32
C PHE A 53 2.10 -14.73 4.69
N PHE A 54 3.14 -13.94 4.37
CA PHE A 54 4.52 -14.25 4.73
C PHE A 54 4.77 -14.21 6.24
N VAL A 55 4.33 -13.15 6.92
CA VAL A 55 4.43 -13.02 8.39
C VAL A 55 3.64 -14.12 9.09
N GLN A 56 2.48 -14.49 8.55
CA GLN A 56 1.67 -15.58 9.08
C GLN A 56 2.36 -16.94 8.90
N ALA A 57 2.94 -17.21 7.72
CA ALA A 57 3.75 -18.41 7.48
C ALA A 57 4.96 -18.48 8.43
N LEU A 58 5.59 -17.33 8.71
CA LEU A 58 6.78 -17.23 9.56
C LEU A 58 6.46 -17.36 11.06
N LEU A 59 5.37 -16.74 11.54
CA LEU A 59 4.99 -16.72 12.96
C LEU A 59 4.26 -17.98 13.41
N PHE A 60 3.46 -18.58 12.53
CA PHE A 60 2.57 -19.67 12.90
C PHE A 60 3.02 -21.03 12.34
N GLY A 61 4.18 -21.12 11.68
CA GLY A 61 4.80 -22.40 11.34
C GLY A 61 3.89 -23.34 10.53
N GLY A 62 3.13 -22.80 9.58
CA GLY A 62 2.28 -23.61 8.70
C GLY A 62 0.97 -24.08 9.33
N ILE A 63 0.35 -23.31 10.24
CA ILE A 63 -1.06 -23.56 10.61
C ILE A 63 -1.89 -23.65 9.31
N PRO A 64 -2.70 -24.70 9.16
CA PRO A 64 -3.45 -24.91 7.94
C PRO A 64 -4.35 -23.72 7.58
N GLN A 65 -4.12 -23.20 6.37
CA GLN A 65 -4.71 -21.97 5.80
C GLN A 65 -6.25 -21.95 5.83
N TYR A 66 -6.89 -23.12 5.94
CA TYR A 66 -8.33 -23.29 5.87
C TYR A 66 -9.11 -22.94 7.16
N LEU A 67 -8.44 -22.73 8.30
CA LEU A 67 -9.12 -22.46 9.58
C LEU A 67 -9.36 -20.97 9.86
N ILE A 68 -8.66 -20.07 9.19
CA ILE A 68 -8.88 -18.62 9.29
C ILE A 68 -9.38 -18.17 7.93
N THR A 69 -10.69 -17.96 7.83
CA THR A 69 -11.42 -17.66 6.60
C THR A 69 -10.66 -16.71 5.68
N ASP A 70 -10.29 -17.19 4.49
CA ASP A 70 -9.54 -16.43 3.46
C ASP A 70 -10.14 -15.04 3.21
N ASN A 71 -11.46 -14.92 3.34
CA ASN A 71 -12.20 -13.67 3.22
C ASN A 71 -11.81 -12.58 4.24
N PHE A 72 -11.47 -12.95 5.47
CA PHE A 72 -11.08 -11.98 6.51
C PHE A 72 -9.72 -11.36 6.18
N TRP A 73 -8.75 -12.18 5.78
CA TRP A 73 -7.43 -11.69 5.37
C TRP A 73 -7.49 -10.90 4.06
N ILE A 74 -8.36 -11.31 3.14
CA ILE A 74 -8.63 -10.55 1.91
C ILE A 74 -9.16 -9.15 2.25
N LEU A 75 -10.08 -9.05 3.22
CA LEU A 75 -10.63 -7.78 3.67
C LEU A 75 -9.58 -6.92 4.37
N VAL A 76 -8.85 -7.49 5.34
CA VAL A 76 -7.83 -6.78 6.13
C VAL A 76 -6.70 -6.29 5.23
N GLY A 77 -6.19 -7.14 4.34
CA GLY A 77 -5.17 -6.77 3.37
C GLY A 77 -5.67 -5.67 2.44
N GLY A 78 -6.88 -5.81 1.89
CA GLY A 78 -7.49 -4.80 1.02
C GLY A 78 -7.60 -3.43 1.70
N ILE A 79 -8.14 -3.37 2.91
CA ILE A 79 -8.27 -2.11 3.67
C ILE A 79 -6.90 -1.51 3.98
N SER A 80 -5.95 -2.34 4.42
CA SER A 80 -4.58 -1.90 4.74
C SER A 80 -3.88 -1.30 3.53
N THR A 81 -4.04 -1.94 2.37
CA THR A 81 -3.54 -1.43 1.08
C THR A 81 -4.08 -0.04 0.79
N GLN A 82 -5.40 0.16 0.92
CA GLN A 82 -6.02 1.45 0.62
C GLN A 82 -5.55 2.55 1.58
N ILE A 83 -5.42 2.24 2.88
CA ILE A 83 -4.90 3.18 3.87
C ILE A 83 -3.45 3.56 3.54
N TYR A 84 -2.60 2.58 3.19
CA TYR A 84 -1.20 2.83 2.81
C TYR A 84 -1.09 3.79 1.62
N HIS A 85 -1.82 3.52 0.54
CA HIS A 85 -1.84 4.38 -0.65
C HIS A 85 -2.31 5.80 -0.36
N TYR A 86 -3.29 5.94 0.53
CA TYR A 86 -3.77 7.25 0.95
C TYR A 86 -2.71 8.02 1.74
N ILE A 87 -2.06 7.36 2.71
CA ILE A 87 -0.97 7.96 3.50
C ILE A 87 0.19 8.36 2.60
N LEU A 88 0.58 7.50 1.65
CA LEU A 88 1.63 7.78 0.66
C LEU A 88 1.31 9.04 -0.15
N SER A 89 0.06 9.16 -0.61
CA SER A 89 -0.41 10.33 -1.36
C SER A 89 -0.35 11.60 -0.52
N CYS A 90 -0.73 11.53 0.76
CA CYS A 90 -0.60 12.65 1.69
C CYS A 90 0.87 13.05 1.88
N LEU A 91 1.77 12.07 2.03
CA LEU A 91 3.19 12.28 2.25
C LEU A 91 3.86 12.95 1.04
N ILE A 92 3.52 12.52 -0.19
CA ILE A 92 4.02 13.13 -1.43
C ILE A 92 3.60 14.59 -1.54
N VAL A 93 2.32 14.90 -1.31
CA VAL A 93 1.84 16.29 -1.33
C VAL A 93 2.54 17.13 -0.27
N TRP A 94 2.76 16.58 0.92
CA TRP A 94 3.47 17.27 1.99
C TRP A 94 4.93 17.56 1.64
N ILE A 95 5.66 16.59 1.08
CA ILE A 95 7.02 16.78 0.60
C ILE A 95 7.05 17.86 -0.49
N TYR A 96 6.13 17.78 -1.46
CA TYR A 96 6.03 18.76 -2.53
C TYR A 96 5.82 20.18 -2.00
N ASP A 97 4.89 20.37 -1.06
CA ASP A 97 4.63 21.68 -0.44
C ASP A 97 5.84 22.18 0.37
N LYS A 98 6.54 21.28 1.09
CA LYS A 98 7.76 21.62 1.83
C LYS A 98 8.90 22.04 0.91
N MET A 99 9.13 21.32 -0.19
CA MET A 99 10.16 21.67 -1.17
C MET A 99 9.85 22.98 -1.88
N LYS A 100 8.58 23.22 -2.23
CA LYS A 100 8.15 24.47 -2.86
C LYS A 100 8.39 25.68 -1.95
N LYS A 101 8.14 25.56 -0.65
CA LYS A 101 8.40 26.61 0.35
C LYS A 101 9.88 26.90 0.58
N ARG A 102 10.78 25.97 0.24
CA ARG A 102 12.23 26.15 0.36
C ARG A 102 12.85 26.90 -0.83
N LYS A 103 12.15 26.94 -1.97
CA LYS A 103 12.59 27.62 -3.21
C LYS A 103 12.06 29.06 -3.34
N ARG A 104 11.14 29.47 -2.47
CA ARG A 104 10.68 30.85 -2.32
C ARG A 104 11.32 31.46 -1.10
#